data_AF-F8AH39-F1
#
_entry.id   AF-F8AH39-F1
#
_cell.length_a   1.000
_cell.length_b   1.000
_cell.length_c   1.000
_cell.angle_alpha   90.00
_cell.angle_beta   90.00
_cell.angle_gamma   90.00
#
_symmetry.space_group_name_H-M   'P 1'
#
loop_
_entity.id
_entity.type
_entity.pdbx_description
1 polymer ?
#
loop_
_entity_poly.entity_id
_entity_poly.type
_entity_poly.pdbx_seq_one_letter_code
_entity_poly.pdbx_strand_id
1 'polypeptide(L)'
;MSKKLAGLMVYLLGTGLGIAKPPIERLACMEVPSGDVCTGVNTPLLILELGLVMMGALLMGLSHGFKNHHELNGWLGVSSGLGVAIIGSYAGIMELFLLGVTLATLGLLVYKVGRAENAHG
;
A
#
# COMPACT_ATOMS: atom_id res chain seq x y z
N MET A 1 -21.66 -4.93 -8.88
CA MET A 1 -20.74 -4.19 -7.98
C MET A 1 -19.75 -3.41 -8.84
N SER A 2 -19.60 -2.09 -8.66
CA SER A 2 -18.66 -1.29 -9.46
C SER A 2 -17.20 -1.66 -9.13
N LYS A 3 -16.32 -1.75 -10.14
CA LYS A 3 -14.89 -2.05 -9.97
C LYS A 3 -14.21 -1.10 -8.97
N LYS A 4 -14.65 0.17 -8.93
CA LYS A 4 -14.21 1.17 -7.96
C LYS A 4 -14.53 0.77 -6.51
N LEU A 5 -15.75 0.29 -6.26
CA LEU A 5 -16.18 -0.13 -4.92
C LEU A 5 -15.46 -1.39 -4.47
N ALA A 6 -15.31 -2.36 -5.38
CA ALA A 6 -14.52 -3.57 -5.12
C ALA A 6 -13.05 -3.23 -4.82
N GLY A 7 -12.44 -2.34 -5.61
CA GLY A 7 -11.08 -1.86 -5.38
C GLY A 7 -10.91 -1.16 -4.03
N LEU A 8 -11.87 -0.30 -3.66
CA LEU A 8 -11.86 0.36 -2.34
C LEU A 8 -11.94 -0.66 -1.20
N MET A 9 -12.83 -1.65 -1.30
CA MET A 9 -12.94 -2.70 -0.28
C MET A 9 -11.65 -3.51 -0.16
N VAL A 10 -11.03 -3.89 -1.29
CA VAL A 10 -9.76 -4.63 -1.30
C VAL A 10 -8.63 -3.80 -0.67
N TYR A 11 -8.55 -2.50 -0.98
CA TYR A 11 -7.58 -1.58 -0.41
C TYR A 11 -7.74 -1.43 1.11
N LEU A 12 -8.98 -1.21 1.56
CA LEU A 12 -9.31 -1.10 2.98
C LEU A 12 -9.08 -2.41 3.72
N LEU A 13 -9.31 -3.55 3.08
CA LEU A 13 -9.05 -4.85 3.67
C LEU A 13 -7.55 -5.07 3.87
N GLY A 14 -6.71 -4.76 2.88
CA GLY A 14 -5.25 -4.82 3.03
C GLY A 14 -4.73 -3.89 4.12
N THR A 15 -5.22 -2.65 4.15
CA THR A 15 -4.84 -1.66 5.17
C THR A 15 -5.33 -2.07 6.56
N GLY A 16 -6.58 -2.53 6.65
CA GLY A 16 -7.22 -2.94 7.89
C GLY A 16 -6.59 -4.19 8.49
N LEU A 17 -6.20 -5.16 7.66
CA LEU A 17 -5.42 -6.32 8.09
C LEU A 17 -4.09 -5.85 8.71
N GLY A 18 -3.44 -4.87 8.05
CA GLY A 18 -2.19 -4.32 8.53
C GLY A 18 -2.26 -3.58 9.87
N ILE A 19 -3.40 -2.93 10.14
CA ILE A 19 -3.66 -2.22 11.40
C ILE A 19 -4.10 -3.19 12.51
N ALA A 20 -4.97 -4.14 12.19
CA ALA A 20 -5.56 -5.08 13.16
C ALA A 20 -4.55 -6.11 13.68
N LYS A 21 -3.49 -6.38 12.91
CA LYS A 21 -2.40 -7.29 13.26
C LYS A 21 -1.24 -6.50 13.91
N PRO A 22 -1.14 -6.43 15.24
CA PRO A 22 -0.06 -5.71 15.91
C PRO A 22 1.31 -6.33 15.59
N PRO A 23 2.42 -5.60 15.80
CA PRO A 23 3.79 -6.06 15.50
C PRO A 23 4.11 -7.44 16.08
N ILE A 24 3.51 -7.77 17.24
CA ILE A 24 3.72 -9.02 17.97
C ILE A 24 3.15 -10.22 17.18
N GLU A 25 1.99 -10.06 16.53
CA GLU A 25 1.41 -11.08 15.65
C GLU A 25 2.14 -11.20 14.30
N ARG A 26 3.03 -10.25 14.00
CA ARG A 26 3.91 -10.27 12.84
C ARG A 26 5.26 -10.92 13.16
N LEU A 27 5.50 -11.41 14.37
CA LEU A 27 6.75 -12.11 14.66
C LEU A 27 6.72 -13.53 14.06
N ALA A 28 7.84 -13.99 13.50
CA ALA A 28 7.97 -15.39 13.09
C ALA A 28 8.32 -16.22 14.33
N CYS A 29 7.43 -17.14 14.70
CA CYS A 29 7.66 -18.01 15.85
C CYS A 29 8.49 -19.23 15.45
N MET A 30 9.53 -19.50 16.25
CA MET A 30 10.41 -20.64 16.11
C MET A 30 10.37 -21.42 17.42
N GLU A 31 10.21 -22.73 17.33
CA GLU A 31 10.22 -23.62 18.49
C GLU A 31 11.69 -23.88 18.85
N VAL A 32 12.11 -23.44 20.04
CA VAL A 32 13.45 -23.71 20.59
C VAL A 32 13.32 -24.50 21.91
N PRO A 33 14.39 -25.15 22.40
CA PRO A 33 14.31 -25.97 23.62
C PRO A 33 13.82 -25.24 24.87
N SER A 34 13.87 -23.90 24.89
CA SER A 34 13.36 -23.03 25.95
C SER A 34 11.90 -22.57 25.77
N GLY A 35 11.19 -23.05 24.74
CA GLY A 35 9.84 -22.64 24.36
C GLY A 35 9.77 -21.93 23.01
N ASP A 36 8.59 -21.42 22.64
CA ASP A 36 8.41 -20.64 21.41
C ASP A 36 9.00 -19.23 21.55
N VAL A 37 9.88 -18.87 20.62
CA VAL A 37 10.44 -17.51 20.53
C VAL A 37 9.98 -16.90 19.22
N CYS A 38 9.25 -15.79 19.30
CA CYS A 38 8.81 -15.07 18.11
C CYS A 38 9.75 -13.90 17.81
N THR A 39 10.41 -13.92 16.65
CA THR A 39 11.33 -12.87 16.19
C THR A 39 11.12 -12.56 14.71
N GLY A 40 11.45 -11.33 14.28
CA GLY A 40 11.39 -10.94 12.86
C GLY A 40 10.00 -10.53 12.35
N VAL A 41 9.81 -10.55 11.03
CA VAL A 41 8.57 -10.11 10.36
C VAL A 41 7.97 -11.27 9.56
N ASN A 42 6.67 -11.50 9.74
CA ASN A 42 5.86 -12.44 8.97
C ASN A 42 5.72 -11.90 7.55
N THR A 43 6.72 -12.23 6.74
CA THR A 43 6.89 -11.73 5.38
C THR A 43 5.72 -12.14 4.48
N PRO A 44 5.17 -13.37 4.53
CA PRO A 44 3.97 -13.74 3.78
C PRO A 44 2.77 -12.84 4.06
N LEU A 45 2.51 -12.54 5.34
CA LEU A 45 1.41 -11.66 5.73
C LEU A 45 1.64 -10.22 5.22
N LEU A 46 2.86 -9.71 5.38
CA LEU A 46 3.22 -8.38 4.90
C LEU A 46 3.04 -8.26 3.37
N ILE A 47 3.46 -9.27 2.61
CA ILE A 47 3.27 -9.33 1.16
C ILE A 47 1.78 -9.32 0.80
N LEU A 48 0.95 -10.06 1.54
CA LEU A 48 -0.50 -10.08 1.32
C LEU A 48 -1.13 -8.70 1.53
N GLU A 49 -0.79 -8.01 2.62
CA GLU A 49 -1.30 -6.67 2.94
C GLU A 49 -0.93 -5.66 1.85
N LEU A 50 0.35 -5.63 1.46
CA LEU A 50 0.86 -4.76 0.41
C LEU A 50 0.24 -5.10 -0.95
N GLY A 51 0.09 -6.39 -1.26
CA GLY A 51 -0.54 -6.87 -2.49
C GLY A 51 -2.00 -6.45 -2.59
N LEU A 52 -2.77 -6.55 -1.49
CA LEU A 52 -4.15 -6.08 -1.42
C LEU A 52 -4.24 -4.56 -1.61
N VAL A 53 -3.38 -3.79 -0.95
CA VAL A 53 -3.29 -2.33 -1.14
C VAL A 53 -3.02 -1.99 -2.62
N MET A 54 -2.03 -2.62 -3.24
CA MET A 54 -1.68 -2.35 -4.63
C MET A 54 -2.79 -2.77 -5.61
N MET A 55 -3.40 -3.95 -5.42
CA MET A 55 -4.52 -4.39 -6.25
C MET A 55 -5.74 -3.47 -6.09
N GLY A 56 -6.07 -3.07 -4.86
CA GLY A 56 -7.18 -2.17 -4.59
C GLY A 56 -6.97 -0.79 -5.24
N ALA A 57 -5.76 -0.24 -5.13
CA ALA A 57 -5.35 1.00 -5.79
C ALA A 57 -5.50 0.93 -7.31
N LEU A 58 -5.06 -0.18 -7.92
CA LEU A 58 -5.16 -0.42 -9.35
C LEU A 58 -6.60 -0.54 -9.83
N LEU A 59 -7.43 -1.34 -9.14
CA LEU A 59 -8.85 -1.50 -9.45
C LEU A 59 -9.61 -0.17 -9.38
N MET A 60 -9.32 0.65 -8.35
CA MET A 60 -9.89 2.00 -8.23
C MET A 60 -9.44 2.90 -9.37
N GLY A 61 -8.13 2.88 -9.70
CA GLY A 61 -7.57 3.76 -10.71
C GLY A 61 -8.07 3.44 -12.12
N LEU A 62 -8.11 2.17 -12.49
CA LEU A 62 -8.65 1.71 -13.79
C LEU A 62 -10.14 2.03 -13.93
N SER A 63 -10.90 2.09 -12.84
CA SER A 63 -12.32 2.43 -12.87
C SER A 63 -12.58 3.94 -12.94
N HIS A 64 -11.59 4.79 -12.67
CA HIS A 64 -11.80 6.24 -12.63
C HIS A 64 -11.75 6.89 -14.03
N GLY A 65 -11.03 6.29 -14.98
CA GLY A 65 -10.88 6.81 -16.34
C GLY A 65 -9.96 8.03 -16.41
N PHE A 66 -8.72 7.91 -15.92
CA PHE A 66 -7.72 8.98 -16.01
C PHE A 66 -7.46 9.39 -17.46
N LYS A 67 -7.16 10.68 -17.66
CA LYS A 67 -6.98 11.26 -19.00
C LYS A 67 -5.68 10.81 -19.67
N ASN A 68 -4.63 10.53 -18.89
CA ASN A 68 -3.36 10.04 -19.40
C ASN A 68 -2.68 9.06 -18.43
N HIS A 69 -1.61 8.42 -18.91
CA HIS A 69 -0.82 7.48 -18.13
C HIS A 69 -0.10 8.13 -16.94
N HIS A 70 0.29 9.41 -17.05
CA HIS A 70 0.91 10.14 -15.94
C HIS A 70 -0.02 10.31 -14.74
N GLU A 71 -1.28 10.69 -14.98
CA GLU A 71 -2.28 10.80 -13.92
C GLU A 71 -2.59 9.43 -13.28
N LEU A 72 -2.71 8.37 -14.08
CA LEU A 72 -2.90 7.02 -13.54
C LEU A 72 -1.69 6.56 -12.70
N ASN A 73 -0.47 6.73 -13.21
CA ASN A 73 0.75 6.33 -12.51
C ASN A 73 0.98 7.17 -11.26
N GLY A 74 0.67 8.47 -11.32
CA GLY A 74 0.71 9.36 -10.17
C GLY A 74 -0.29 8.96 -9.10
N TRP A 75 -1.54 8.63 -9.49
CA TRP A 75 -2.53 8.07 -8.57
C TRP A 75 -2.07 6.76 -7.94
N LEU A 76 -1.51 5.84 -8.74
CA LEU A 76 -0.98 4.58 -8.23
C LEU A 76 0.15 4.82 -7.23
N GLY A 77 1.07 5.75 -7.50
CA GLY A 77 2.14 6.12 -6.57
C GLY A 77 1.61 6.70 -5.26
N VAL A 78 0.65 7.63 -5.32
CA VAL A 78 0.01 8.23 -4.14
C VAL A 78 -0.70 7.16 -3.30
N SER A 79 -1.60 6.41 -3.92
CA SER A 79 -2.45 5.45 -3.21
C SER A 79 -1.66 4.26 -2.67
N SER A 80 -0.77 3.66 -3.47
CA SER A 80 0.10 2.58 -2.98
C SER A 80 1.08 3.07 -1.91
N GLY A 81 1.71 4.24 -2.11
CA GLY A 81 2.64 4.83 -1.14
C GLY A 81 1.97 5.11 0.21
N LEU A 82 0.73 5.64 0.20
CA LEU A 82 -0.01 5.89 1.44
C LEU A 82 -0.32 4.59 2.18
N GLY A 83 -0.80 3.56 1.47
CA GLY A 83 -1.09 2.26 2.09
C GLY A 83 0.16 1.56 2.61
N VAL A 84 1.27 1.60 1.87
CA VAL A 84 2.59 1.11 2.31
C VAL A 84 3.07 1.83 3.57
N ALA A 85 2.93 3.16 3.62
CA ALA A 85 3.34 3.95 4.78
C ALA A 85 2.52 3.59 6.03
N ILE A 86 1.19 3.43 5.89
CA ILE A 86 0.32 3.00 6.98
C ILE A 86 0.74 1.63 7.47
N ILE A 87 0.86 0.64 6.58
CA ILE A 87 1.26 -0.73 6.95
C ILE A 87 2.64 -0.72 7.62
N GLY A 88 3.62 -0.02 7.07
CA GLY A 88 4.97 0.08 7.64
C GLY A 88 4.99 0.70 9.03
N SER A 89 4.21 1.76 9.25
CA SER A 89 4.09 2.40 10.56
C SER A 89 3.50 1.47 11.63
N TYR A 90 2.42 0.75 11.30
CA TYR A 90 1.77 -0.19 12.23
C TYR A 90 2.58 -1.48 12.43
N ALA A 91 3.39 -1.87 11.44
CA ALA A 91 4.31 -2.99 11.54
C ALA A 91 5.58 -2.66 12.35
N GLY A 92 5.84 -1.38 12.65
CA GLY A 92 7.09 -0.94 13.28
C GLY A 92 8.31 -1.00 12.35
N ILE A 93 8.10 -0.99 11.03
CA ILE A 93 9.17 -1.08 10.01
C ILE A 93 9.38 0.31 9.42
N MET A 94 10.37 1.04 9.94
CA MET A 94 10.64 2.43 9.59
C MET A 94 11.03 2.59 8.11
N GLU A 95 11.76 1.63 7.56
CA GLU A 95 12.16 1.60 6.15
C GLU A 95 10.95 1.55 5.23
N LEU A 96 9.95 0.74 5.59
CA LEU A 96 8.71 0.60 4.83
C LEU A 96 7.86 1.86 4.93
N PHE A 97 7.82 2.48 6.10
CA PHE A 97 7.18 3.79 6.28
C PHE A 97 7.78 4.86 5.37
N LEU A 98 9.11 5.02 5.40
CA LEU A 98 9.83 6.01 4.58
C LEU A 98 9.68 5.73 3.08
N LEU A 99 9.73 4.45 2.68
CA LEU A 99 9.48 4.05 1.30
C LEU A 99 8.08 4.46 0.86
N GLY A 100 7.06 4.22 1.68
CA GLY A 100 5.69 4.61 1.40
C GLY A 100 5.52 6.12 1.24
N VAL A 101 6.10 6.92 2.15
CA VAL A 101 6.08 8.38 2.06
C VAL A 101 6.77 8.87 0.78
N THR A 102 7.90 8.27 0.42
CA THR A 102 8.65 8.61 -0.79
C THR A 102 7.85 8.28 -2.07
N LEU A 103 7.22 7.10 -2.11
CA LEU A 103 6.33 6.72 -3.21
C LEU A 103 5.14 7.67 -3.34
N ALA A 104 4.52 8.05 -2.22
CA ALA A 104 3.37 8.94 -2.23
C ALA A 104 3.75 10.34 -2.73
N THR A 105 4.90 10.86 -2.30
CA THR A 105 5.41 12.17 -2.74
C THR A 105 5.80 12.18 -4.21
N LEU A 106 6.52 11.15 -4.68
CA LEU A 106 6.84 11.00 -6.12
C LEU A 106 5.57 10.84 -6.96
N GLY A 107 4.62 10.02 -6.51
CA GLY A 107 3.32 9.86 -7.16
C GLY A 107 2.57 11.19 -7.29
N LEU A 108 2.61 12.02 -6.25
CA LEU A 108 1.97 13.34 -6.27
C LEU A 108 2.62 14.27 -7.31
N LEU A 109 3.96 14.24 -7.42
CA LEU A 109 4.69 15.01 -8.44
C LEU A 109 4.31 14.55 -9.85
N VAL A 110 4.33 13.24 -10.10
CA VAL A 110 3.95 12.66 -11.40
C VAL A 110 2.49 13.00 -11.75
N TYR A 111 1.58 12.92 -10.77
CA TYR A 111 0.18 13.30 -10.95
C TYR A 111 0.02 14.76 -11.37
N LYS A 112 0.76 15.67 -10.73
CA LYS A 112 0.74 17.10 -11.07
C LYS A 112 1.30 17.38 -12.46
N VAL A 113 2.41 16.73 -12.82
CA VAL A 113 2.99 16.85 -14.17
C VAL A 113 2.00 16.40 -15.23
N GLY A 114 1.34 15.26 -15.02
CA GLY A 114 0.31 14.74 -15.94
C GLY A 114 -0.87 15.70 -16.14
N ARG A 115 -1.29 16.43 -15.11
CA ARG A 115 -2.35 17.46 -15.24
C ARG A 115 -1.88 18.71 -15.97
N ALA A 116 -0.64 19.14 -15.74
CA ALA A 116 -0.08 20.33 -16.38
C ALA A 116 0.07 20.14 -17.89
N GLU A 117 0.54 18.96 -18.32
CA GLU A 117 0.68 18.62 -19.75
C GLU A 117 -0.67 18.67 -20.49
N ASN A 118 -1.75 18.16 -19.87
CA ASN A 118 -3.10 18.20 -20.44
C ASN A 118 -3.78 19.58 -20.41
N ALA A 119 -3.26 20.54 -19.64
CA ALA A 119 -3.84 21.89 -19.54
C ALA A 119 -3.34 22.85 -20.64
N HIS A 120 -2.31 22.45 -21.39
CA HIS A 120 -1.73 23.20 -22.50
C HIS A 120 -2.03 22.60 -23.88
N GLY A 121 -2.89 21.57 -23.94
CA GLY A 121 -3.37 20.94 -25.18
C GLY A 121 -4.78 21.35 -25.54
#